data_AF-A0A2C5Y747-F1
#
_entry.id   AF-A0A2C5Y747-F1
#
_cell.length_a   1.000
_cell.length_b   1.000
_cell.length_c   1.000
_cell.angle_alpha   90.00
_cell.angle_beta   90.00
_cell.angle_gamma   90.00
#
_symmetry.space_group_name_H-M   'P 1'
#
loop_
_entity.id
_entity.type
_entity.pdbx_description
1 polymer ?
#
loop_
_entity_poly.entity_id
_entity_poly.type
_entity_poly.pdbx_seq_one_letter_code
_entity_poly.pdbx_strand_id
1 'polypeptide(L)'
;MPRPIFKDRVIAAAGPLPDQFTIDKLKQWTAIRKGTFSETFDHQVTHLLCTREQFDKKVPRVREALKRGKRFHLVHYDWFSVSTVCEKRQPEREYSMRSILAKQNAARRDEARILRGRKQGERMVNSNLFHLYTDREAFSYQIDLMREAGECGELGQRYTLSLWESNAKPHLYWFTAKFLRKKGDKQPSFHRPSPCAGKWQHEMNLFTDFFHIKTGIEWQDRVLGAATMPASYFHYSPPSA
;
A
#
# COMPACT_ATOMS: atom_id res chain seq x y z
N MET A 1 -13.63 -20.15 -45.29
CA MET A 1 -13.56 -20.94 -44.04
C MET A 1 -13.11 -20.02 -42.91
N PRO A 2 -13.66 -20.16 -41.69
CA PRO A 2 -13.25 -19.33 -40.55
C PRO A 2 -11.77 -19.50 -40.21
N ARG A 3 -11.12 -18.43 -39.79
CA ARG A 3 -9.68 -18.43 -39.47
C ARG A 3 -9.38 -19.40 -38.31
N PRO A 4 -8.26 -20.14 -38.37
CA PRO A 4 -7.88 -21.14 -37.35
C PRO A 4 -7.29 -20.47 -36.09
N ILE A 5 -8.05 -19.58 -35.45
CA ILE A 5 -7.55 -18.73 -34.36
C ILE A 5 -7.33 -19.47 -33.04
N PHE A 6 -7.92 -20.66 -32.88
CA PHE A 6 -7.76 -21.51 -31.70
C PHE A 6 -6.95 -22.76 -31.98
N LYS A 7 -6.17 -22.78 -33.07
CA LYS A 7 -5.26 -23.89 -33.40
C LYS A 7 -4.38 -24.23 -32.20
N ASP A 8 -4.30 -25.52 -31.87
CA ASP A 8 -3.52 -26.09 -30.77
C ASP A 8 -3.97 -25.61 -29.37
N ARG A 9 -5.22 -25.15 -29.22
CA ARG A 9 -5.78 -24.72 -27.93
C ARG A 9 -6.89 -25.66 -27.49
N VAL A 10 -6.77 -26.10 -26.25
CA VAL A 10 -7.80 -26.83 -25.52
C VAL A 10 -8.49 -25.86 -24.57
N ILE A 11 -9.78 -25.63 -24.79
CA ILE A 11 -10.61 -24.66 -24.08
C ILE A 11 -11.62 -25.42 -23.22
N ALA A 12 -11.80 -25.01 -21.97
CA ALA A 12 -12.85 -25.52 -21.09
C ALA A 12 -13.62 -24.37 -20.45
N ALA A 13 -14.83 -24.64 -19.96
CA ALA A 13 -15.62 -23.69 -19.17
C ALA A 13 -15.58 -24.05 -17.68
N ALA A 14 -15.52 -23.03 -16.82
CA ALA A 14 -15.54 -23.21 -15.37
C ALA A 14 -16.94 -23.55 -14.82
N GLY A 15 -17.99 -23.26 -15.58
CA GLY A 15 -19.39 -23.48 -15.27
C GLY A 15 -20.28 -22.91 -16.38
N PRO A 16 -21.61 -22.83 -16.18
CA PRO A 16 -22.53 -22.24 -17.14
C PRO A 16 -22.14 -20.79 -17.45
N LEU A 17 -21.86 -20.48 -18.72
CA LEU A 17 -21.55 -19.12 -19.16
C LEU A 17 -22.86 -18.39 -19.56
N PRO A 18 -22.87 -17.05 -19.61
CA PRO A 18 -24.08 -16.29 -19.92
C PRO A 18 -24.61 -16.59 -21.33
N ASP A 19 -25.90 -16.31 -21.53
CA ASP A 19 -26.56 -16.22 -22.82
C ASP A 19 -26.39 -17.47 -23.73
N GLN A 20 -25.89 -17.22 -24.95
CA GLN A 20 -25.77 -18.16 -26.06
C GLN A 20 -24.53 -19.06 -25.93
N PHE A 21 -23.73 -18.95 -24.86
CA PHE A 21 -22.52 -19.76 -24.67
C PHE A 21 -22.83 -21.10 -24.01
N THR A 22 -23.78 -21.86 -24.59
CA THR A 22 -24.00 -23.26 -24.20
C THR A 22 -22.77 -24.10 -24.55
N ILE A 23 -22.57 -25.20 -23.83
CA ILE A 23 -21.43 -26.10 -24.04
C ILE A 23 -21.38 -26.59 -25.50
N ASP A 24 -22.52 -26.90 -26.11
CA ASP A 24 -22.58 -27.37 -27.50
C ASP A 24 -22.15 -26.30 -28.50
N LYS A 25 -22.58 -25.05 -28.29
CA LYS A 25 -22.14 -23.93 -29.13
C LYS A 25 -20.66 -23.65 -28.97
N LEU A 26 -20.13 -23.73 -27.75
CA LEU A 26 -18.69 -23.59 -27.50
C LEU A 26 -17.89 -24.68 -28.20
N LYS A 27 -18.32 -25.95 -28.14
CA LYS A 27 -17.70 -27.05 -28.89
C LYS A 27 -17.69 -26.76 -30.39
N GLN A 28 -18.86 -26.41 -30.94
CA GLN A 28 -19.01 -26.14 -32.36
C GLN A 28 -18.12 -24.97 -32.81
N TRP A 29 -18.18 -23.83 -32.12
CA TRP A 29 -17.42 -22.63 -32.48
C TRP A 29 -15.91 -22.79 -32.32
N THR A 30 -15.48 -23.58 -31.34
CA THR A 30 -14.08 -23.93 -31.12
C THR A 30 -13.55 -24.84 -32.24
N ALA A 31 -14.31 -25.89 -32.59
CA ALA A 31 -13.95 -26.84 -33.63
C ALA A 31 -13.86 -26.19 -35.03
N ILE A 32 -14.81 -25.32 -35.37
CA ILE A 32 -14.81 -24.53 -36.61
C ILE A 32 -13.52 -23.72 -36.77
N ARG A 33 -12.92 -23.27 -35.65
CA ARG A 33 -11.70 -22.45 -35.59
C ARG A 33 -10.44 -23.26 -35.24
N LYS A 34 -10.49 -24.58 -35.49
CA LYS A 34 -9.39 -25.54 -35.33
C LYS A 34 -8.88 -25.71 -33.89
N GLY A 35 -9.67 -25.37 -32.88
CA GLY A 35 -9.38 -25.70 -31.47
C GLY A 35 -10.11 -26.94 -31.00
N THR A 36 -9.85 -27.32 -29.74
CA THR A 36 -10.53 -28.43 -29.06
C THR A 36 -11.25 -27.90 -27.83
N PHE A 37 -12.51 -28.29 -27.64
CA PHE A 37 -13.24 -27.99 -26.40
C PHE A 37 -13.25 -29.23 -25.50
N SER A 38 -12.88 -29.06 -24.23
CA SER A 38 -12.96 -30.10 -23.21
C SER A 38 -14.07 -29.80 -22.21
N GLU A 39 -14.92 -30.78 -21.94
CA GLU A 39 -15.91 -30.69 -20.87
C GLU A 39 -15.28 -30.85 -19.49
N THR A 40 -14.14 -31.53 -19.39
CA THR A 40 -13.43 -31.78 -18.15
C THR A 40 -12.24 -30.82 -18.00
N PHE A 41 -11.81 -30.56 -16.76
CA PHE A 41 -10.64 -29.72 -16.50
C PHE A 41 -9.39 -30.57 -16.23
N ASP A 42 -8.83 -31.11 -17.30
CA ASP A 42 -7.63 -31.96 -17.26
C ASP A 42 -6.32 -31.15 -17.43
N HIS A 43 -5.20 -31.85 -17.65
CA HIS A 43 -3.88 -31.23 -17.85
C HIS A 43 -3.65 -30.71 -19.28
N GLN A 44 -4.50 -31.07 -20.23
CA GLN A 44 -4.41 -30.64 -21.62
C GLN A 44 -5.07 -29.27 -21.81
N VAL A 45 -6.03 -28.91 -20.93
CA VAL A 45 -6.68 -27.59 -20.95
C VAL A 45 -5.66 -26.46 -20.85
N THR A 46 -5.65 -25.65 -21.90
CA THR A 46 -4.81 -24.43 -22.02
C THR A 46 -5.53 -23.19 -21.54
N HIS A 47 -6.86 -23.13 -21.70
CA HIS A 47 -7.70 -21.97 -21.40
C HIS A 47 -8.94 -22.40 -20.61
N LEU A 48 -9.14 -21.80 -19.44
CA LEU A 48 -10.36 -21.95 -18.66
C LEU A 48 -11.16 -20.64 -18.75
N LEU A 49 -12.32 -20.70 -19.40
CA LEU A 49 -13.26 -19.59 -19.51
C LEU A 49 -14.11 -19.52 -18.25
N CYS A 50 -14.26 -18.33 -17.68
CA CYS A 50 -15.19 -18.09 -16.57
C CYS A 50 -15.81 -16.70 -16.63
N THR A 51 -16.93 -16.53 -15.92
CA THR A 51 -17.47 -15.19 -15.64
C THR A 51 -16.77 -14.56 -14.43
N ARG A 52 -16.97 -13.26 -14.27
CA ARG A 52 -16.51 -12.55 -13.08
C ARG A 52 -17.06 -13.15 -11.79
N GLU A 53 -18.36 -13.44 -11.77
CA GLU A 53 -19.04 -14.01 -10.61
C GLU A 53 -18.51 -15.40 -10.23
N GLN A 54 -18.28 -16.27 -11.22
CA GLN A 54 -17.72 -17.60 -10.99
C GLN A 54 -16.31 -17.53 -10.41
N PHE A 55 -15.52 -16.55 -10.89
CA PHE A 55 -14.18 -16.31 -10.39
C PHE A 55 -14.21 -15.80 -8.94
N ASP A 56 -15.06 -14.82 -8.64
CA ASP A 56 -15.18 -14.22 -7.30
C ASP A 56 -15.73 -15.23 -6.27
N LYS A 57 -16.74 -16.04 -6.63
CA LYS A 57 -17.25 -17.15 -5.82
C LYS A 57 -16.25 -18.30 -5.68
N LYS A 58 -15.18 -18.30 -6.49
CA LYS A 58 -14.19 -19.37 -6.61
C LYS A 58 -14.90 -20.72 -6.78
N VAL A 59 -15.62 -20.91 -7.89
CA VAL A 59 -16.22 -22.21 -8.21
C VAL A 59 -15.16 -23.33 -8.27
N PRO A 60 -15.51 -24.63 -8.13
CA PRO A 60 -14.53 -25.71 -7.99
C PRO A 60 -13.42 -25.72 -9.06
N ARG A 61 -13.78 -25.57 -10.34
CA ARG A 61 -12.82 -25.50 -11.46
C ARG A 61 -11.90 -24.28 -11.38
N VAL A 62 -12.42 -23.13 -10.93
CA VAL A 62 -11.59 -21.94 -10.67
C VAL A 62 -10.65 -22.18 -9.50
N ARG A 63 -11.09 -22.81 -8.39
CA ARG A 63 -10.20 -23.12 -7.25
C ARG A 63 -9.06 -24.03 -7.68
N GLU A 64 -9.38 -25.07 -8.43
CA GLU A 64 -8.41 -25.99 -8.98
C GLU A 64 -7.43 -25.27 -9.92
N ALA A 65 -7.95 -24.42 -10.80
CA ALA A 65 -7.16 -23.57 -11.68
C ALA A 65 -6.27 -22.58 -10.89
N LEU A 66 -6.72 -22.08 -9.75
CA LEU A 66 -5.89 -21.23 -8.90
C LEU A 66 -4.76 -22.03 -8.24
N LYS A 67 -5.04 -23.25 -7.77
CA LYS A 67 -4.07 -24.17 -7.14
C LYS A 67 -2.98 -24.66 -8.10
N ARG A 68 -3.34 -25.05 -9.33
CA ARG A 68 -2.40 -25.55 -10.35
C ARG A 68 -1.48 -24.45 -10.94
N GLY A 69 -1.64 -23.19 -10.52
CA GLY A 69 -0.70 -22.10 -10.85
C GLY A 69 -0.89 -21.46 -12.23
N LYS A 70 0.21 -21.01 -12.85
CA LYS A 70 0.22 -20.20 -14.09
C LYS A 70 0.30 -21.03 -15.38
N ARG A 71 0.11 -22.35 -15.31
CA ARG A 71 0.28 -23.26 -16.45
C ARG A 71 -0.80 -23.10 -17.54
N PHE A 72 -1.98 -22.61 -17.19
CA PHE A 72 -3.07 -22.31 -18.12
C PHE A 72 -3.58 -20.89 -17.93
N HIS A 73 -4.28 -20.40 -18.94
CA HIS A 73 -4.90 -19.09 -18.97
C HIS A 73 -6.30 -19.16 -18.34
N LEU A 74 -6.46 -18.53 -17.19
CA LEU A 74 -7.77 -18.30 -16.58
C LEU A 74 -8.28 -16.93 -17.03
N VAL A 75 -9.21 -16.94 -17.98
CA VAL A 75 -9.65 -15.75 -18.73
C VAL A 75 -11.16 -15.55 -18.65
N HIS A 76 -11.59 -14.30 -18.77
CA HIS A 76 -12.99 -13.96 -18.95
C HIS A 76 -13.54 -14.55 -20.26
N TYR A 77 -14.80 -14.96 -20.30
CA TYR A 77 -15.40 -15.53 -21.52
C TYR A 77 -15.41 -14.56 -22.71
N ASP A 78 -15.34 -13.25 -22.46
CA ASP A 78 -15.20 -12.23 -23.51
C ASP A 78 -13.97 -12.45 -24.38
N TRP A 79 -12.89 -13.03 -23.84
CA TRP A 79 -11.72 -13.37 -24.65
C TRP A 79 -12.12 -14.26 -25.83
N PHE A 80 -12.98 -15.25 -25.57
CA PHE A 80 -13.49 -16.16 -26.59
C PHE A 80 -14.45 -15.44 -27.52
N SER A 81 -15.43 -14.71 -26.97
CA SER A 81 -16.44 -13.96 -27.73
C SER A 81 -15.83 -12.93 -28.69
N VAL A 82 -14.93 -12.08 -28.20
CA VAL A 82 -14.28 -11.06 -29.01
C VAL A 82 -13.33 -11.71 -30.02
N SER A 83 -12.64 -12.80 -29.65
CA SER A 83 -11.80 -13.54 -30.59
C SER A 83 -12.62 -14.13 -31.76
N THR A 84 -13.80 -14.68 -31.48
CA THR A 84 -14.66 -15.26 -32.51
C THR A 84 -15.26 -14.22 -33.44
N VAL A 85 -15.65 -13.05 -32.91
CA VAL A 85 -16.20 -11.91 -33.66
C VAL A 85 -15.13 -11.24 -34.53
N CYS A 86 -13.94 -10.98 -33.98
CA CYS A 86 -12.86 -10.31 -34.72
C CYS A 86 -12.06 -11.25 -35.64
N GLU A 87 -12.40 -12.55 -35.67
CA GLU A 87 -11.63 -13.60 -36.35
C GLU A 87 -10.11 -13.52 -36.07
N LYS A 88 -9.74 -13.14 -34.85
CA LYS A 88 -8.36 -12.99 -34.41
C LYS A 88 -8.26 -13.39 -32.94
N ARG A 89 -7.25 -14.19 -32.59
CA ARG A 89 -6.98 -14.53 -31.19
C ARG A 89 -6.58 -13.26 -30.42
N GLN A 90 -7.41 -12.91 -29.44
CA GLN A 90 -7.13 -11.79 -28.55
C GLN A 90 -6.01 -12.12 -27.56
N PRO A 91 -5.26 -11.14 -27.07
CA PRO A 91 -4.22 -11.36 -26.07
C PRO A 91 -4.82 -11.80 -24.73
N GLU A 92 -4.36 -12.94 -24.20
CA GLU A 92 -4.91 -13.53 -22.97
C GLU A 92 -4.70 -12.66 -21.73
N ARG A 93 -3.67 -11.79 -21.75
CA ARG A 93 -3.29 -10.91 -20.64
C ARG A 93 -4.39 -9.92 -20.28
N GLU A 94 -5.08 -9.37 -21.28
CA GLU A 94 -6.11 -8.34 -21.09
C GLU A 94 -7.38 -8.90 -20.45
N TYR A 95 -7.66 -10.17 -20.73
CA TYR A 95 -8.82 -10.88 -20.21
C TYR A 95 -8.49 -11.78 -19.02
N SER A 96 -7.24 -11.77 -18.56
CA SER A 96 -6.80 -12.63 -17.46
C SER A 96 -7.48 -12.20 -16.15
N MET A 97 -8.28 -13.10 -15.57
CA MET A 97 -8.95 -12.84 -14.30
C MET A 97 -7.95 -12.54 -13.17
N ARG A 98 -6.76 -13.14 -13.23
CA ARG A 98 -5.65 -12.86 -12.31
C ARG A 98 -5.17 -11.42 -12.42
N SER A 99 -4.98 -10.92 -13.64
CA SER A 99 -4.55 -9.55 -13.91
C SER A 99 -5.60 -8.54 -13.45
N ILE A 100 -6.87 -8.79 -13.79
CA ILE A 100 -7.99 -7.93 -13.39
C ILE A 100 -8.09 -7.84 -11.86
N LEU A 101 -8.01 -8.97 -11.15
CA LEU A 101 -8.02 -8.99 -9.69
C LEU A 101 -6.80 -8.26 -9.10
N ALA A 102 -5.61 -8.45 -9.66
CA ALA A 102 -4.40 -7.76 -9.21
C ALA A 102 -4.54 -6.24 -9.35
N LYS A 103 -5.09 -5.76 -10.49
CA LYS A 103 -5.36 -4.34 -10.74
C LYS A 103 -6.35 -3.76 -9.74
N GLN A 104 -7.45 -4.45 -9.46
CA GLN A 104 -8.44 -4.02 -8.47
C GLN A 104 -7.86 -3.98 -7.04
N ASN A 105 -7.09 -5.00 -6.66
CA ASN A 105 -6.41 -5.02 -5.36
C ASN A 105 -5.37 -3.90 -5.25
N ALA A 106 -4.67 -3.57 -6.33
CA ALA A 106 -3.75 -2.44 -6.36
C ALA A 106 -4.50 -1.11 -6.16
N ALA A 107 -5.60 -0.89 -6.90
CA ALA A 107 -6.44 0.31 -6.74
C ALA A 107 -6.98 0.45 -5.31
N ARG A 108 -7.55 -0.62 -4.74
CA ARG A 108 -8.04 -0.62 -3.35
C ARG A 108 -6.92 -0.32 -2.34
N ARG A 109 -5.71 -0.85 -2.55
CA ARG A 109 -4.56 -0.55 -1.69
C ARG A 109 -4.14 0.91 -1.80
N ASP A 110 -4.20 1.48 -3.00
CA ASP A 110 -3.86 2.87 -3.24
C ASP A 110 -4.88 3.83 -2.62
N GLU A 111 -6.18 3.58 -2.82
CA GLU A 111 -7.26 4.33 -2.14
C GLU A 111 -7.11 4.27 -0.62
N ALA A 112 -6.87 3.07 -0.07
CA ALA A 112 -6.64 2.91 1.37
C ALA A 112 -5.38 3.66 1.84
N ARG A 113 -4.33 3.71 1.01
CA ARG A 113 -3.11 4.49 1.29
C ARG A 113 -3.41 5.98 1.32
N ILE A 114 -4.13 6.50 0.33
CA ILE A 114 -4.53 7.91 0.24
C ILE A 114 -5.39 8.31 1.45
N LEU A 115 -6.41 7.51 1.78
CA LEU A 115 -7.29 7.77 2.90
C LEU A 115 -6.54 7.77 4.24
N ARG A 116 -5.62 6.81 4.45
CA ARG A 116 -4.74 6.80 5.63
C ARG A 116 -3.88 8.05 5.70
N GLY A 117 -3.28 8.45 4.58
CA GLY A 117 -2.46 9.66 4.50
C GLY A 117 -3.24 10.93 4.84
N ARG A 118 -4.47 11.07 4.34
CA ARG A 118 -5.35 12.19 4.67
C ARG A 118 -5.66 12.27 6.16
N LYS A 119 -6.09 11.15 6.77
CA LYS A 119 -6.34 11.07 8.22
C LYS A 119 -5.09 11.38 9.06
N GLN A 120 -3.92 10.96 8.60
CA GLN A 120 -2.65 11.26 9.27
C GLN A 120 -2.29 12.76 9.14
N GLY A 121 -2.50 13.35 7.97
CA GLY A 121 -2.25 14.78 7.72
C GLY A 121 -3.18 15.71 8.50
N GLU A 122 -4.43 15.30 8.75
CA GLU A 122 -5.38 16.01 9.61
C GLU A 122 -4.93 16.01 11.09
N ARG A 123 -4.26 14.94 11.55
CA ARG A 123 -3.79 14.81 12.93
C ARG A 123 -2.37 15.35 13.15
N MET A 124 -1.47 15.15 12.20
CA MET A 124 -0.04 15.46 12.31
C MET A 124 0.55 15.78 10.93
N VAL A 125 1.10 14.80 10.21
CA VAL A 125 1.72 14.97 8.88
C VAL A 125 1.40 13.75 8.02
N ASN A 126 1.09 13.97 6.74
CA ASN A 126 0.79 12.90 5.80
C ASN A 126 2.09 12.22 5.32
N SER A 127 2.36 11.01 5.81
CA SER A 127 3.57 10.22 5.46
C SER A 127 3.65 9.77 4.00
N ASN A 128 2.57 9.89 3.21
CA ASN A 128 2.65 9.67 1.77
C ASN A 128 3.29 10.85 1.03
N LEU A 129 3.27 12.04 1.64
CA LEU A 129 3.75 13.30 1.04
C LEU A 129 5.04 13.78 1.69
N PHE A 130 5.32 13.37 2.92
CA PHE A 130 6.48 13.76 3.70
C PHE A 130 7.17 12.53 4.30
N HIS A 131 8.48 12.63 4.51
CA HIS A 131 9.29 11.66 5.23
C HIS A 131 10.09 12.38 6.33
N LEU A 132 10.75 11.64 7.22
CA LEU A 132 11.59 12.24 8.26
C LEU A 132 12.81 12.89 7.61
N TYR A 133 13.06 14.15 7.97
CA TYR A 133 14.26 14.84 7.51
C TYR A 133 15.50 14.13 8.06
N THR A 134 16.43 13.90 7.15
CA THR A 134 17.74 13.32 7.44
C THR A 134 18.80 14.29 6.94
N ASP A 135 19.76 14.65 7.78
CA ASP A 135 20.83 15.55 7.36
C ASP A 135 21.93 14.82 6.55
N ARG A 136 23.00 15.56 6.25
CA ARG A 136 24.15 15.06 5.48
C ARG A 136 24.92 13.94 6.19
N GLU A 137 24.78 13.83 7.52
CA GLU A 137 25.44 12.82 8.34
C GLU A 137 24.56 11.58 8.55
N ALA A 138 23.46 11.48 7.78
CA ALA A 138 22.45 10.44 7.93
C ALA A 138 21.73 10.47 9.30
N PHE A 139 21.77 11.60 10.01
CA PHE A 139 21.05 11.75 11.27
C PHE A 139 19.57 12.04 11.02
N SER A 140 18.71 11.13 11.48
CA SER A 140 17.25 11.27 11.39
C SER A 140 16.72 12.16 12.50
N TYR A 141 16.02 13.24 12.14
CA TYR A 141 15.44 14.20 13.08
C TYR A 141 14.11 13.70 13.67
N GLN A 142 14.17 12.53 14.31
CA GLN A 142 13.13 12.02 15.20
C GLN A 142 13.76 11.72 16.55
N ILE A 143 13.48 12.56 17.54
CA ILE A 143 14.07 12.44 18.88
C ILE A 143 13.01 12.25 19.93
N ASP A 144 13.35 11.48 20.95
CA ASP A 144 12.48 11.22 22.09
C ASP A 144 13.03 11.93 23.33
N LEU A 145 12.15 12.67 24.00
CA LEU A 145 12.41 13.29 25.28
C LEU A 145 11.54 12.59 26.33
N MET A 146 12.15 12.11 27.41
CA MET A 146 11.47 11.30 28.43
C MET A 146 11.55 11.97 29.80
N ARG A 147 10.48 11.85 30.58
CA ARG A 147 10.46 12.28 31.99
C ARG A 147 9.91 11.14 32.84
N GLU A 148 10.77 10.59 33.69
CA GLU A 148 10.43 9.45 34.56
C GLU A 148 9.59 9.90 35.78
N ALA A 149 9.86 11.07 36.36
CA ALA A 149 9.12 11.62 37.50
C ALA A 149 8.49 12.99 37.17
N GLY A 150 7.16 13.03 37.03
CA GLY A 150 6.40 14.27 36.98
C GLY A 150 6.05 14.79 38.39
N GLU A 151 5.94 16.12 38.55
CA GLU A 151 5.55 16.80 39.79
C GLU A 151 4.19 16.37 40.38
N CYS A 152 3.37 15.64 39.61
CA CYS A 152 2.02 15.22 39.99
C CYS A 152 1.85 13.69 40.05
N GLY A 153 2.94 12.92 40.21
CA GLY A 153 2.88 11.45 40.28
C GLY A 153 2.60 10.75 38.95
N GLU A 154 2.72 11.47 37.83
CA GLU A 154 2.61 10.91 36.48
C GLU A 154 3.97 10.41 36.01
N LEU A 155 4.10 9.08 35.87
CA LEU A 155 5.32 8.42 35.43
C LEU A 155 5.31 8.17 33.92
N GLY A 156 6.47 8.36 33.28
CA GLY A 156 6.71 7.95 31.90
C GLY A 156 6.11 8.88 30.84
N GLN A 157 6.20 10.19 31.04
CA GLN A 157 5.84 11.17 30.02
C GLN A 157 6.87 11.15 28.89
N ARG A 158 6.41 11.25 27.63
CA ARG A 158 7.29 11.24 26.45
C ARG A 158 6.85 12.24 25.40
N TYR A 159 7.77 13.08 24.95
CA TYR A 159 7.66 13.82 23.69
C TYR A 159 8.45 13.10 22.61
N THR A 160 7.86 12.92 21.43
CA THR A 160 8.59 12.56 20.20
C THR A 160 8.57 13.79 19.30
N LEU A 161 9.72 14.43 19.13
CA LEU A 161 9.89 15.55 18.22
C LEU A 161 10.28 15.01 16.85
N SER A 162 9.69 15.54 15.79
CA SER A 162 9.96 15.09 14.42
C SER A 162 10.00 16.28 13.47
N LEU A 163 11.09 16.37 12.71
CA LEU A 163 11.20 17.26 11.56
C LEU A 163 10.95 16.45 10.29
N TRP A 164 10.00 16.91 9.48
CA TRP A 164 9.57 16.25 8.26
C TRP A 164 10.01 17.05 7.04
N GLU A 165 10.33 16.35 5.96
CA GLU A 165 10.66 16.90 4.64
C GLU A 165 9.66 16.38 3.60
N SER A 166 9.20 17.24 2.70
CA SER A 166 8.29 16.86 1.62
C SER A 166 9.01 16.05 0.55
N ASN A 167 8.32 15.08 -0.05
CA ASN A 167 8.83 14.31 -1.20
C ASN A 167 8.92 15.14 -2.50
N ALA A 168 8.29 16.31 -2.54
CA ALA A 168 8.31 17.22 -3.68
C ALA A 168 9.59 18.07 -3.72
N LYS A 169 9.94 18.58 -4.91
CA LYS A 169 11.03 19.53 -5.12
C LYS A 169 10.46 20.86 -5.66
N PRO A 170 10.80 22.02 -5.09
CA PRO A 170 11.65 22.22 -3.91
C PRO A 170 11.02 21.66 -2.63
N HIS A 171 11.87 21.24 -1.68
CA HIS A 171 11.43 20.63 -0.43
C HIS A 171 10.78 21.68 0.51
N LEU A 172 9.69 21.28 1.16
CA LEU A 172 9.05 21.98 2.26
C LEU A 172 9.09 21.13 3.53
N TYR A 173 8.98 21.77 4.68
CA TYR A 173 9.25 21.13 5.96
C TYR A 173 8.11 21.32 6.96
N TRP A 174 8.10 20.44 7.97
CA TRP A 174 7.22 20.52 9.14
C TRP A 174 7.92 20.10 10.41
N PHE A 175 7.79 20.90 11.45
CA PHE A 175 8.05 20.48 12.82
C PHE A 175 6.77 19.98 13.49
N THR A 176 6.86 18.84 14.16
CA THR A 176 5.80 18.30 15.00
C THR A 176 6.34 17.74 16.29
N ALA A 177 5.55 17.83 17.36
CA ALA A 177 5.82 17.20 18.64
C ALA A 177 4.62 16.33 19.04
N LYS A 178 4.84 15.03 19.21
CA LYS A 178 3.85 14.08 19.72
C LYS A 178 4.06 13.91 21.21
N PHE A 179 3.03 14.10 22.02
CA PHE A 179 3.11 13.96 23.48
C PHE A 179 2.26 12.80 23.99
N LEU A 180 2.86 11.98 24.85
CA LEU A 180 2.25 10.89 25.58
C LEU A 180 2.33 11.20 27.08
N ARG A 181 1.18 11.30 27.74
CA ARG A 181 1.09 11.68 29.15
C ARG A 181 1.47 10.55 30.10
N LYS A 182 1.19 9.30 29.72
CA LYS A 182 1.49 8.10 30.52
C LYS A 182 2.04 6.99 29.64
N LYS A 183 2.87 6.13 30.23
CA LYS A 183 3.35 4.93 29.56
C LYS A 183 2.18 4.01 29.18
N GLY A 184 2.07 3.68 27.89
CA GLY A 184 0.98 2.83 27.36
C GLY A 184 -0.31 3.56 27.01
N ASP A 185 -0.35 4.90 27.08
CA ASP A 185 -1.49 5.69 26.63
C ASP A 185 -1.73 5.48 25.12
N LYS A 186 -3.02 5.33 24.76
CA LYS A 186 -3.48 5.08 23.38
C LYS A 186 -3.79 6.37 22.63
N GLN A 187 -3.93 7.50 23.34
CA GLN A 187 -4.32 8.78 22.74
C GLN A 187 -3.20 9.83 22.88
N PRO A 188 -2.23 9.85 21.95
CA PRO A 188 -1.23 10.91 21.94
C PRO A 188 -1.87 12.27 21.57
N SER A 189 -1.37 13.33 22.19
CA SER A 189 -1.64 14.70 21.75
C SER A 189 -0.56 15.14 20.76
N PHE A 190 -0.93 16.00 19.81
CA PHE A 190 -0.04 16.47 18.76
C PHE A 190 0.06 17.99 18.83
N HIS A 191 1.29 18.49 18.82
CA HIS A 191 1.60 19.89 18.68
C HIS A 191 2.24 20.13 17.30
N ARG A 192 1.61 21.01 16.53
CA ARG A 192 2.04 21.42 15.19
C ARG A 192 1.93 22.95 15.13
N PRO A 193 3.03 23.67 15.41
CA PRO A 193 2.98 25.12 15.57
C PRO A 193 2.71 25.83 14.24
N SER A 194 3.26 25.34 13.13
CA SER A 194 3.07 25.95 11.82
C SER A 194 1.66 25.65 11.26
N PRO A 195 1.02 26.60 10.55
CA PRO A 195 -0.26 26.38 9.88
C PRO A 195 -0.09 25.74 8.49
N CYS A 196 1.05 25.94 7.82
CA CYS A 196 1.38 25.38 6.51
C CYS A 196 2.86 24.99 6.41
N ALA A 197 3.22 24.19 5.39
CA ALA A 197 4.57 23.64 5.25
C ALA A 197 5.54 24.75 4.88
N GLY A 198 6.66 24.84 5.60
CA GLY A 198 7.56 25.98 5.56
C GLY A 198 8.92 25.70 4.92
N LYS A 199 9.76 26.74 4.93
CA LYS A 199 11.20 26.61 4.66
C LYS A 199 11.88 25.89 5.82
N TRP A 200 12.95 25.14 5.50
CA TRP A 200 13.72 24.38 6.49
C TRP A 200 14.11 25.21 7.71
N GLN A 201 14.70 26.39 7.51
CA GLN A 201 15.20 27.22 8.60
C GLN A 201 14.12 27.58 9.63
N HIS A 202 12.90 27.88 9.17
CA HIS A 202 11.82 28.25 10.07
C HIS A 202 11.39 27.07 10.95
N GLU A 203 11.17 25.91 10.33
CA GLU A 203 10.75 24.69 11.04
C GLU A 203 11.86 24.15 11.96
N MET A 204 13.12 24.29 11.54
CA MET A 204 14.27 23.92 12.35
C MET A 204 14.38 24.81 13.59
N ASN A 205 14.18 26.13 13.47
CA ASN A 205 14.17 27.02 14.62
C ASN A 205 13.06 26.64 15.61
N LEU A 206 11.84 26.36 15.12
CA LEU A 206 10.74 25.91 15.97
C LEU A 206 11.06 24.59 16.70
N PHE A 207 11.75 23.67 16.01
CA PHE A 207 12.22 22.42 16.61
C PHE A 207 13.25 22.68 17.72
N THR A 208 14.26 23.52 17.48
CA THR A 208 15.32 23.80 18.45
C THR A 208 14.80 24.58 19.65
N ASP A 209 13.91 25.55 19.42
CA ASP A 209 13.27 26.33 20.49
C ASP A 209 12.43 25.41 21.38
N PHE A 210 11.65 24.50 20.79
CA PHE A 210 10.86 23.54 21.56
C PHE A 210 11.76 22.58 22.35
N PHE A 211 12.85 22.10 21.75
CA PHE A 211 13.83 21.26 22.44
C PHE A 211 14.43 21.99 23.65
N HIS A 212 14.88 23.23 23.47
CA HIS A 212 15.44 24.06 24.54
C HIS A 212 14.41 24.30 25.65
N ILE A 213 13.17 24.66 25.32
CA ILE A 213 12.10 24.86 26.31
C ILE A 213 11.86 23.59 27.15
N LYS A 214 11.99 22.39 26.57
CA LYS A 214 11.72 21.12 27.28
C LYS A 214 12.91 20.54 28.02
N THR A 215 14.13 20.87 27.63
CA THR A 215 15.37 20.26 28.17
C THR A 215 16.26 21.25 28.91
N GLY A 216 16.14 22.55 28.61
CA GLY A 216 17.05 23.61 29.05
C GLY A 216 18.39 23.63 28.30
N ILE A 217 18.56 22.79 27.27
CA ILE A 217 19.82 22.62 26.54
C ILE A 217 19.68 23.16 25.12
N GLU A 218 20.69 23.89 24.65
CA GLU A 218 20.80 24.29 23.26
C GLU A 218 20.96 23.08 22.34
N TRP A 219 20.29 23.07 21.19
CA TRP A 219 20.34 21.92 20.27
C TRP A 219 21.77 21.53 19.84
N GLN A 220 22.67 22.51 19.74
CA GLN A 220 24.07 22.29 19.38
C GLN A 220 24.82 21.53 20.48
N ASP A 221 24.44 21.73 21.74
CA ASP A 221 25.05 21.11 22.92
C ASP A 221 24.38 19.79 23.33
N ARG A 222 23.40 19.30 22.55
CA ARG A 222 22.57 18.13 22.87
C ARG A 222 23.35 16.85 23.23
N VAL A 223 24.58 16.70 22.73
CA VAL A 223 25.43 15.54 23.03
C VAL A 223 26.19 15.73 24.34
N LEU A 224 26.78 16.90 24.55
CA LEU A 224 27.55 17.22 25.76
C LEU A 224 26.64 17.37 26.99
N GLY A 225 25.44 17.93 26.79
CA GLY A 225 24.43 18.12 27.84
C GLY A 225 23.54 16.90 28.12
N ALA A 226 23.74 15.76 27.42
CA ALA A 226 22.84 14.60 27.46
C ALA A 226 22.63 13.94 28.84
N ALA A 227 23.32 14.39 29.89
CA ALA A 227 23.16 13.92 31.26
C ALA A 227 23.14 15.05 32.32
N THR A 228 23.10 16.32 31.89
CA THR A 228 23.18 17.48 32.79
C THR A 228 21.82 18.08 33.13
N MET A 229 20.73 17.50 32.59
CA MET A 229 19.37 18.00 32.77
C MET A 229 18.88 17.76 34.21
N PRO A 230 18.31 18.78 34.87
CA PRO A 230 17.65 18.58 36.16
C PRO A 230 16.43 17.64 36.04
N ALA A 231 16.08 16.96 37.13
CA ALA A 231 14.94 16.04 37.19
C ALA A 231 13.57 16.66 36.80
N SER A 232 13.45 18.00 36.87
CA SER A 232 12.26 18.76 36.46
C SER A 232 12.08 18.86 34.94
N TYR A 233 13.15 18.70 34.16
CA TYR A 233 13.14 18.79 32.69
C TYR A 233 12.96 17.42 32.03
N PHE A 234 12.62 17.43 30.74
CA PHE A 234 12.65 16.20 29.95
C PHE A 234 14.08 15.85 29.59
N HIS A 235 14.40 14.56 29.70
CA HIS A 235 15.72 14.02 29.40
C HIS A 235 15.78 13.58 27.95
N TYR A 236 16.80 14.04 27.24
CA TYR A 236 17.18 13.57 25.92
C TYR A 236 18.24 12.47 26.03
N SER A 237 18.10 11.40 25.26
CA SER A 237 19.17 10.42 25.08
C SER A 237 19.58 10.42 23.60
N PRO A 238 20.86 10.69 23.28
CA PRO A 238 21.33 10.62 21.91
C PRO A 238 21.20 9.17 21.40
N PRO A 239 20.89 8.97 20.10
CA PRO A 239 20.90 7.64 19.50
C PRO A 239 22.27 6.99 19.74
N SER A 240 22.27 5.73 20.21
CA SER A 240 23.50 4.94 20.30
C SER A 240 24.07 4.76 18.89
N ALA A 241 25.34 5.13 18.70
CA ALA A 241 26.08 4.90 17.47
C ALA A 241 26.26 3.40 17.19
#